data_AF-A0A7C4B6E3-F1
#
_entry.id   AF-A0A7C4B6E3-F1
#
_cell.length_a   1.000
_cell.length_b   1.000
_cell.length_c   1.000
_cell.angle_alpha   90.00
_cell.angle_beta   90.00
_cell.angle_gamma   90.00
#
_symmetry.space_group_name_H-M   'P 1'
#
loop_
_entity.id
_entity.type
_entity.pdbx_description
1 polymer ?
#
loop_
_entity_poly.entity_id
_entity_poly.type
_entity_poly.pdbx_seq_one_letter_code
_entity_poly.pdbx_strand_id
1 'polypeptide(L)'
;MRIVLTGNHAVAYAAFLSRVEVVAAYPITPQTQIVEKLAEFIEGGRLKARYIRVESEHSAMAAIIGASAAGARTFTATASHGLTYMNEMVFWAGNARLPIVMAIVCRALAPPWNIWT
;
A
#
# COMPACT_ATOMS: atom_id res chain seq x y z
N MET A 1 -7.95 24.61 -8.60
CA MET A 1 -8.09 24.58 -7.14
C MET A 1 -6.86 23.87 -6.56
N ARG A 2 -6.15 24.46 -5.58
CA ARG A 2 -5.04 23.79 -4.89
C ARG A 2 -5.60 23.18 -3.60
N ILE A 3 -5.22 21.94 -3.30
CA ILE A 3 -5.63 21.22 -2.10
C ILE A 3 -4.42 21.06 -1.17
N VAL A 4 -4.59 21.31 0.11
CA VAL A 4 -3.57 21.05 1.13
C VAL A 4 -3.79 19.64 1.64
N LEU A 5 -2.77 18.78 1.52
CA LEU A 5 -2.84 17.37 1.87
C LEU A 5 -1.70 17.00 2.83
N THR A 6 -1.96 16.02 3.69
CA THR A 6 -0.88 15.28 4.38
C THR A 6 -0.09 14.46 3.37
N GLY A 7 1.13 14.05 3.71
CA GLY A 7 1.95 13.19 2.85
C GLY A 7 1.23 11.88 2.51
N ASN A 8 0.59 11.24 3.49
CA ASN A 8 -0.21 10.04 3.29
C ASN A 8 -1.34 10.25 2.28
N HIS A 9 -2.13 11.32 2.43
CA HIS A 9 -3.19 11.61 1.47
C HIS A 9 -2.62 11.93 0.09
N ALA A 10 -1.50 12.65 -0.02
CA ALA A 10 -0.85 12.90 -1.30
C ALA A 10 -0.48 11.60 -2.02
N VAL A 11 0.04 10.60 -1.30
CA VAL A 11 0.31 9.26 -1.85
C VAL A 11 -0.97 8.55 -2.29
N ALA A 12 -2.05 8.60 -1.50
CA ALA A 12 -3.33 8.02 -1.87
C ALA A 12 -3.92 8.66 -3.15
N TYR A 13 -3.81 10.00 -3.28
CA TYR A 13 -4.20 10.71 -4.49
C TYR A 13 -3.32 10.34 -5.69
N ALA A 14 -2.01 10.13 -5.50
CA ALA A 14 -1.13 9.68 -6.57
C ALA A 14 -1.52 8.26 -7.06
N ALA A 15 -1.75 7.33 -6.15
CA ALA A 15 -2.23 5.99 -6.47
C ALA A 15 -3.60 6.05 -7.18
N PHE A 16 -4.52 6.87 -6.70
CA PHE A 16 -5.82 7.13 -7.34
C PHE A 16 -5.66 7.64 -8.79
N LEU A 17 -4.86 8.69 -9.00
CA LEU A 17 -4.62 9.28 -10.33
C LEU A 17 -3.91 8.32 -11.27
N SER A 18 -3.07 7.42 -10.73
CA SER A 18 -2.43 6.35 -11.49
C SER A 18 -3.40 5.24 -11.88
N ARG A 19 -4.68 5.26 -11.45
CA ARG A 19 -5.68 4.22 -11.78
C ARG A 19 -5.18 2.81 -11.42
N VAL A 20 -4.73 2.64 -10.17
CA VAL A 20 -4.44 1.30 -9.64
C VAL A 20 -5.68 0.43 -9.75
N GLU A 21 -5.49 -0.85 -10.05
CA GLU A 21 -6.57 -1.81 -10.31
C GLU A 21 -6.73 -2.80 -9.15
N VAL A 22 -5.66 -3.07 -8.41
CA VAL A 22 -5.68 -3.90 -7.20
C VAL A 22 -4.89 -3.23 -6.09
N VAL A 23 -5.52 -3.10 -4.92
CA VAL A 23 -4.90 -2.66 -3.68
C VAL A 23 -5.03 -3.79 -2.68
N ALA A 24 -3.92 -4.25 -2.08
CA ALA A 24 -3.97 -5.16 -0.94
C ALA A 24 -3.26 -4.49 0.23
N ALA A 25 -3.87 -4.52 1.42
CA ALA A 25 -3.37 -3.77 2.55
C ALA A 25 -3.71 -4.40 3.90
N TYR A 26 -2.78 -4.22 4.84
CA TYR A 26 -2.93 -4.53 6.26
C TYR A 26 -2.67 -3.25 7.08
N PRO A 27 -3.45 -2.97 8.14
CA PRO A 27 -3.30 -1.74 8.92
C PRO A 27 -2.01 -1.76 9.76
N ILE A 28 -1.14 -0.77 9.55
CA ILE A 28 0.03 -0.50 10.40
C ILE A 28 0.32 0.99 10.45
N THR A 29 0.35 1.58 11.65
CA THR A 29 0.64 3.01 11.84
C THR A 29 2.08 3.32 11.39
N PRO A 30 2.37 4.43 10.70
CA PRO A 30 1.48 5.55 10.32
C PRO A 30 0.88 5.48 8.90
N GLN A 31 1.10 4.40 8.13
CA GLN A 31 0.63 4.37 6.73
C GLN A 31 -0.88 4.22 6.57
N THR A 32 -1.59 3.76 7.61
CA THR A 32 -3.01 3.37 7.57
C THR A 32 -3.92 4.37 6.82
N GLN A 33 -3.67 5.68 6.97
CA GLN A 33 -4.43 6.73 6.27
C GLN A 33 -4.38 6.62 4.74
N ILE A 34 -3.28 6.10 4.17
CA ILE A 34 -3.14 5.89 2.72
C ILE A 34 -4.19 4.89 2.23
N VAL A 35 -4.26 3.74 2.91
CA VAL A 35 -5.09 2.61 2.47
C VAL A 35 -6.56 2.82 2.83
N GLU A 36 -6.85 3.51 3.93
CA GLU A 36 -8.19 4.02 4.26
C GLU A 36 -8.69 4.97 3.17
N LYS A 37 -7.86 5.94 2.74
CA LYS A 37 -8.27 6.89 1.71
C LYS A 37 -8.50 6.24 0.35
N LEU A 38 -7.72 5.22 0.00
CA LEU A 38 -7.94 4.43 -1.20
C LEU A 38 -9.22 3.59 -1.10
N ALA A 39 -9.53 3.01 0.06
CA ALA A 39 -10.79 2.32 0.29
C ALA A 39 -11.98 3.26 0.09
N GLU A 40 -11.94 4.49 0.62
CA GLU A 40 -12.96 5.51 0.39
C GLU A 40 -13.17 5.81 -1.10
N PHE A 41 -12.08 5.94 -1.88
CA PHE A 41 -12.19 6.18 -3.32
C PHE A 41 -12.83 5.01 -4.07
N ILE A 42 -12.56 3.78 -3.65
CA ILE A 42 -13.09 2.57 -4.26
C ILE A 42 -14.57 2.40 -3.90
N GLU A 43 -14.91 2.48 -2.62
CA GLU A 43 -16.28 2.34 -2.11
C GLU A 43 -17.19 3.46 -2.62
N GLY A 44 -16.64 4.68 -2.75
CA GLY A 44 -17.33 5.82 -3.39
C GLY A 44 -17.42 5.74 -4.92
N GLY A 45 -16.97 4.65 -5.55
CA GLY A 45 -17.04 4.44 -7.01
C GLY A 45 -16.14 5.36 -7.84
N ARG A 46 -15.25 6.13 -7.21
CA ARG A 46 -14.33 7.07 -7.89
C ARG A 46 -13.12 6.36 -8.48
N LEU A 47 -12.73 5.21 -7.90
CA LEU A 47 -11.63 4.37 -8.36
C LEU A 47 -12.15 2.96 -8.64
N LYS A 48 -12.05 2.52 -9.90
CA LYS A 48 -12.42 1.16 -10.30
C LYS A 48 -11.27 0.19 -9.99
N ALA A 49 -11.13 -0.17 -8.71
CA ALA A 49 -10.12 -1.11 -8.24
C ALA A 49 -10.72 -2.17 -7.31
N ARG A 50 -10.02 -3.29 -7.14
CA ARG A 50 -10.30 -4.28 -6.10
C ARG A 50 -9.47 -3.97 -4.86
N TYR A 51 -10.15 -3.84 -3.71
CA TYR A 51 -9.49 -3.71 -2.42
C TYR A 51 -9.50 -5.07 -1.69
N ILE A 52 -8.33 -5.64 -1.43
CA ILE A 52 -8.15 -6.92 -0.76
C ILE A 52 -7.73 -6.65 0.68
N ARG A 53 -8.63 -6.96 1.62
CA ARG A 53 -8.36 -6.93 3.06
C ARG A 53 -7.64 -8.23 3.42
N VAL A 54 -6.33 -8.14 3.60
CA VAL A 54 -5.50 -9.28 3.96
C VAL A 54 -5.33 -9.38 5.47
N GLU A 55 -4.88 -10.53 5.94
CA GLU A 55 -4.63 -10.86 7.34
C GLU A 55 -3.24 -10.44 7.82
N SER A 56 -2.34 -10.10 6.90
CA SER A 56 -0.98 -9.66 7.23
C SER A 56 -0.29 -8.89 6.11
N GLU A 57 0.80 -8.19 6.42
CA GLU A 57 1.69 -7.58 5.43
C GLU A 57 2.32 -8.59 4.47
N HIS A 58 2.69 -9.78 4.96
CA HIS A 58 3.21 -10.84 4.11
C HIS A 58 2.18 -11.23 3.03
N SER A 59 0.92 -11.41 3.45
CA SER A 59 -0.19 -11.71 2.55
C SER A 59 -0.54 -10.53 1.63
N ALA A 60 -0.32 -9.29 2.07
CA ALA A 60 -0.48 -8.10 1.23
C ALA A 60 0.44 -8.17 0.00
N MET A 61 1.73 -8.43 0.22
CA MET A 61 2.71 -8.54 -0.87
C MET A 61 2.43 -9.76 -1.76
N ALA A 62 2.04 -10.90 -1.18
CA ALA A 62 1.66 -12.09 -1.95
C ALA A 62 0.47 -11.83 -2.89
N ALA A 63 -0.58 -11.16 -2.40
CA ALA A 63 -1.75 -10.83 -3.18
C ALA A 63 -1.42 -9.89 -4.36
N ILE A 64 -0.62 -8.85 -4.13
CA ILE A 64 -0.23 -7.92 -5.21
C ILE A 64 0.78 -8.51 -6.19
N ILE A 65 1.61 -9.47 -5.78
CA ILE A 65 2.45 -10.26 -6.70
C ILE A 65 1.56 -11.03 -7.67
N GLY A 66 0.58 -11.78 -7.15
CA GLY A 66 -0.36 -12.53 -7.98
C GLY A 66 -1.16 -11.63 -8.92
N ALA A 67 -1.69 -10.51 -8.40
CA ALA A 67 -2.43 -9.55 -9.22
C ALA A 67 -1.56 -8.87 -10.29
N SER A 68 -0.31 -8.52 -9.96
CA SER A 68 0.61 -7.91 -10.93
C SER A 68 1.04 -8.89 -12.00
N ALA A 69 1.28 -10.16 -11.64
CA ALA A 69 1.58 -11.22 -12.60
C ALA A 69 0.41 -11.49 -13.56
N ALA A 70 -0.84 -11.27 -13.12
CA ALA A 70 -2.03 -11.32 -13.96
C ALA A 70 -2.23 -10.06 -14.83
N GLY A 71 -1.34 -9.06 -14.74
CA GLY A 71 -1.33 -7.86 -15.58
C GLY A 71 -1.99 -6.63 -14.96
N ALA A 72 -2.45 -6.68 -13.70
CA ALA A 72 -3.07 -5.53 -13.05
C ALA A 72 -2.02 -4.53 -12.53
N ARG A 73 -2.34 -3.24 -12.57
CA ARG A 73 -1.57 -2.22 -11.85
C ARG A 73 -1.85 -2.32 -10.35
N THR A 74 -0.83 -2.66 -9.56
CA THR A 74 -0.99 -2.94 -8.14
C THR A 74 -0.38 -1.88 -7.23
N PHE A 75 -0.97 -1.74 -6.04
CA PHE A 75 -0.47 -0.85 -5.01
C PHE A 75 -0.63 -1.47 -3.60
N THR A 76 0.35 -1.22 -2.74
CA THR A 76 0.26 -1.49 -1.30
C THR A 76 0.97 -0.42 -0.49
N ALA A 77 0.77 -0.41 0.83
CA ALA A 77 1.50 0.44 1.74
C ALA A 77 1.85 -0.32 3.03
N THR A 78 3.04 -0.05 3.57
CA THR A 78 3.50 -0.65 4.83
C THR A 78 4.43 0.29 5.60
N ALA A 79 4.86 -0.13 6.79
CA ALA A 79 5.79 0.57 7.64
C ALA A 79 6.53 -0.41 8.56
N SER A 80 7.80 -0.14 8.89
CA SER A 80 8.50 -0.76 10.04
C SER A 80 8.39 -2.31 10.03
N HIS A 81 7.85 -2.92 11.09
CA HIS A 81 7.68 -4.37 11.24
C HIS A 81 6.93 -5.01 10.07
N GLY A 82 5.98 -4.30 9.46
CA GLY A 82 5.25 -4.80 8.30
C GLY A 82 6.17 -5.00 7.09
N LEU A 83 7.11 -4.08 6.86
CA LEU A 83 8.13 -4.22 5.82
C LEU A 83 9.06 -5.40 6.11
N THR A 84 9.51 -5.54 7.35
CA THR A 84 10.34 -6.69 7.76
C THR A 84 9.58 -8.00 7.63
N TYR A 85 8.29 -8.02 7.95
CA TYR A 85 7.47 -9.22 7.88
C TYR A 85 7.22 -9.68 6.44
N MET A 86 7.09 -8.75 5.49
CA MET A 86 6.94 -9.09 4.06
C MET A 86 8.26 -9.22 3.28
N ASN A 87 9.41 -9.20 3.97
CA ASN A 87 10.73 -9.04 3.33
C ASN A 87 11.03 -10.13 2.28
N GLU A 88 10.70 -11.39 2.57
CA GLU A 88 10.87 -12.49 1.59
C GLU A 88 10.13 -12.18 0.28
N MET A 89 8.88 -11.71 0.39
CA MET A 89 8.03 -11.41 -0.76
C MET A 89 8.54 -10.22 -1.58
N VAL A 90 9.23 -9.25 -0.95
CA VAL A 90 9.86 -8.12 -1.67
C VAL A 90 10.92 -8.63 -2.65
N PHE A 91 11.74 -9.61 -2.25
CA PHE A 91 12.73 -10.20 -3.15
C PHE A 91 12.07 -11.00 -4.28
N TRP A 92 10.99 -11.73 -3.99
CA TRP A 92 10.19 -12.40 -5.02
C TRP A 92 9.64 -11.41 -6.05
N ALA A 93 9.03 -10.30 -5.61
CA ALA A 93 8.49 -9.27 -6.49
C ALA A 93 9.58 -8.69 -7.43
N GLY A 94 10.76 -8.38 -6.88
CA GLY A 94 11.89 -7.85 -7.64
C GLY A 94 12.43 -8.85 -8.67
N ASN A 95 12.63 -10.10 -8.27
CA ASN A 95 13.13 -11.16 -9.16
C ASN A 95 12.13 -11.54 -10.26
N ALA A 96 10.83 -11.48 -9.95
CA ALA A 96 9.76 -11.69 -10.93
C ALA A 96 9.56 -10.49 -11.88
N ARG A 97 10.30 -9.39 -11.70
CA ARG A 97 10.23 -8.18 -12.55
C ARG A 97 8.84 -7.56 -12.62
N LEU A 98 8.09 -7.64 -11.52
CA LEU A 98 6.71 -7.14 -11.47
C LEU A 98 6.68 -5.63 -11.19
N PRO A 99 5.91 -4.83 -11.93
CA PRO A 99 5.83 -3.37 -11.77
C PRO A 99 4.94 -2.95 -10.59
N ILE A 100 5.25 -3.45 -9.40
CA ILE A 100 4.50 -3.20 -8.16
C ILE A 100 4.95 -1.88 -7.53
N VAL A 101 3.99 -1.06 -7.07
CA VAL A 101 4.28 0.15 -6.29
C VAL A 101 3.92 -0.09 -4.83
N MET A 102 4.90 0.12 -3.94
CA MET A 102 4.71 0.04 -2.50
C MET A 102 5.11 1.36 -1.83
N ALA A 103 4.18 1.97 -1.10
CA ALA A 103 4.49 3.12 -0.25
C ALA A 103 5.05 2.65 1.09
N ILE A 104 6.24 3.14 1.45
CA ILE A 104 6.85 2.86 2.75
C ILE A 104 6.80 4.15 3.56
N VAL A 105 5.99 4.17 4.63
CA VAL A 105 6.02 5.28 5.58
C VAL A 105 6.97 4.90 6.70
N CYS A 106 8.16 5.50 6.70
CA CYS A 106 9.26 5.13 7.57
C CYS A 106 8.89 5.29 9.06
N ARG A 107 9.00 4.20 9.82
CA ARG A 107 8.86 4.13 11.27
C ARG A 107 9.94 3.17 11.81
N ALA A 108 10.46 3.45 13.01
CA ALA A 108 11.46 2.66 13.70
C ALA A 108 10.99 1.21 13.90
N LEU A 109 11.94 0.27 13.86
CA LEU A 109 11.75 -1.12 14.26
C LEU A 109 11.94 -1.16 15.79
N ALA A 110 10.90 -1.56 16.52
CA ALA A 110 10.81 -1.53 17.98
C ALA A 110 10.69 -0.14 18.66
N PRO A 111 10.29 -0.11 19.95
CA PRO A 111 10.26 1.11 20.76
C PRO A 111 11.63 1.81 20.89
N PRO A 112 11.66 3.15 21.00
CA PRO A 112 10.51 4.06 21.00
C PRO A 112 9.94 4.24 19.59
N TRP A 113 8.62 4.07 19.42
CA TRP A 113 7.96 4.23 18.13
C TRP A 113 7.99 5.72 17.76
N ASN A 114 8.82 6.09 16.79
CA ASN A 114 8.97 7.46 16.29
C ASN A 114 7.78 7.89 15.40
N ILE A 115 6.57 7.72 15.91
CA ILE A 115 5.34 8.14 15.25
C ILE A 115 5.15 9.61 15.59
N TRP A 116 5.36 10.46 14.58
CA TRP A 116 5.10 11.90 14.67
C TRP A 116 3.81 12.17 13.89
N THR A 117 2.83 12.79 14.55
CA THR A 117 1.56 13.24 13.96
C THR A 117 1.75 14.43 13.04
#